data_AF-A0A7S2REM3-F1
#
_entry.id   AF-A0A7S2REM3-F1
#
_cell.length_a   1.000
_cell.length_b   1.000
_cell.length_c   1.000
_cell.angle_alpha   90.00
_cell.angle_beta   90.00
_cell.angle_gamma   90.00
#
_symmetry.space_group_name_H-M   'P 1'
#
loop_
_entity.id
_entity.type
_entity.pdbx_description
1 polymer ?
#
loop_
_entity_poly.entity_id
_entity_poly.type
_entity_poly.pdbx_seq_one_letter_code
_entity_poly.pdbx_strand_id
1 'polypeptide(L)'
;MSNPVSSEEIDDAEVWIKDKIGITPKTSLGWFRAGVGFFNKKQYAFSIQCFQRSVTIDPKNYNAFQVMARACIAVNRREDAIVALKQSVKLDNPSDWQLLVELTGQNK
;
A
#
# COMPACT_ATOMS: atom_id res chain seq x y z
N MET A 1 16.04 10.33 27.88
CA MET A 1 16.25 8.89 27.59
C MET A 1 15.90 8.66 26.14
N SER A 2 16.88 8.75 25.26
CA SER A 2 16.70 8.48 23.83
C SER A 2 16.98 6.99 23.63
N ASN A 3 15.93 6.22 23.38
CA ASN A 3 16.07 4.82 23.04
C ASN A 3 16.68 4.74 21.63
N PRO A 4 17.82 4.07 21.41
CA PRO A 4 18.33 3.88 20.06
C PRO A 4 17.38 2.92 19.34
N VAL A 5 16.56 3.46 18.45
CA VAL A 5 15.66 2.68 17.59
C VAL A 5 16.52 1.69 16.83
N SER A 6 16.24 0.40 17.03
CA SER A 6 16.96 -0.69 16.39
C SER A 6 16.76 -0.62 14.88
N SER A 7 17.77 -0.96 14.09
CA SER A 7 17.71 -0.91 12.62
C SER A 7 16.61 -1.77 11.99
N GLU A 8 15.98 -2.65 12.78
CA GLU A 8 14.84 -3.50 12.41
C GLU A 8 13.48 -2.78 12.57
N GLU A 9 13.37 -1.74 13.39
CA GLU A 9 12.13 -0.95 13.57
C GLU A 9 11.96 0.13 12.49
N ILE A 10 12.98 0.38 11.68
CA ILE A 10 12.93 1.32 10.54
C ILE A 10 12.17 0.70 9.35
N ASP A 11 11.74 -0.56 9.44
CA ASP A 11 10.94 -1.23 8.42
C ASP A 11 9.42 -1.02 8.60
N ASP A 12 8.95 -0.20 9.55
CA ASP A 12 7.53 0.19 9.64
C ASP A 12 7.30 1.64 9.16
N ALA A 13 6.36 1.81 8.22
CA ALA A 13 6.01 3.11 7.68
C ALA A 13 5.48 4.08 8.77
N GLU A 14 4.76 3.60 9.77
CA GLU A 14 4.26 4.38 10.89
C GLU A 14 5.39 4.99 11.72
N VAL A 15 6.39 4.19 12.05
CA VAL A 15 7.57 4.62 12.81
C VAL A 15 8.36 5.64 11.99
N TRP A 16 8.58 5.37 10.69
CA TRP A 16 9.27 6.29 9.81
C TRP A 16 8.57 7.65 9.71
N ILE A 17 7.25 7.66 9.48
CA ILE A 17 6.49 8.91 9.36
C ILE A 17 6.53 9.66 10.71
N LYS A 18 6.37 8.95 11.83
CA LYS A 18 6.44 9.56 13.14
C LYS A 18 7.80 10.18 13.43
N ASP A 19 8.90 9.51 13.06
CA ASP A 19 10.26 10.00 13.27
C ASP A 19 10.60 11.19 12.35
N LYS A 20 10.29 11.09 11.05
CA LYS A 20 10.70 12.09 10.04
C LYS A 20 9.73 13.25 9.88
N ILE A 21 8.43 13.01 10.06
CA ILE A 21 7.37 13.99 9.83
C ILE A 21 6.73 14.44 11.15
N GLY A 22 6.87 13.69 12.23
CA GLY A 22 6.31 14.06 13.54
C GLY A 22 4.79 13.87 13.64
N ILE A 23 4.16 13.25 12.64
CA ILE A 23 2.70 13.09 12.57
C ILE A 23 2.36 11.64 12.22
N THR A 24 1.45 11.02 12.97
CA THR A 24 0.91 9.70 12.62
C THR A 24 -0.45 9.86 11.93
N PRO A 25 -0.64 9.32 10.71
CA PRO A 25 -1.95 9.33 10.06
C PRO A 25 -2.97 8.56 10.92
N LYS A 26 -4.19 9.11 11.07
CA LYS A 26 -5.26 8.49 11.87
C LYS A 26 -6.45 8.00 11.04
N THR A 27 -6.55 8.46 9.80
CA THR A 27 -7.68 8.17 8.91
C THR A 27 -7.22 7.33 7.73
N SER A 28 -8.14 6.56 7.13
CA SER A 28 -7.84 5.81 5.91
C SER A 28 -7.29 6.73 4.81
N LEU A 29 -7.87 7.92 4.63
CA LEU A 29 -7.38 8.90 3.67
C LEU A 29 -5.96 9.40 3.99
N GLY A 30 -5.64 9.61 5.28
CA GLY A 30 -4.30 10.01 5.69
C GLY A 30 -3.25 8.95 5.36
N TRP A 31 -3.54 7.69 5.68
CA TRP A 31 -2.69 6.55 5.34
C TRP A 31 -2.56 6.35 3.83
N PHE A 32 -3.66 6.51 3.08
CA PHE A 32 -3.62 6.48 1.62
C PHE A 32 -2.69 7.56 1.05
N ARG A 33 -2.82 8.81 1.52
CA ARG A 33 -1.95 9.92 1.08
C ARG A 33 -0.50 9.69 1.42
N ALA A 34 -0.20 9.17 2.62
CA ALA A 34 1.16 8.79 3.00
C ALA A 34 1.70 7.69 2.07
N GLY A 35 0.90 6.66 1.79
CA GLY A 35 1.25 5.57 0.88
C GLY A 35 1.54 6.05 -0.54
N VAL A 36 0.75 6.98 -1.07
CA VAL A 36 1.00 7.64 -2.36
C VAL A 36 2.31 8.42 -2.34
N GLY A 37 2.60 9.13 -1.24
CA GLY A 37 3.88 9.84 -1.07
C GLY A 37 5.08 8.89 -1.15
N PHE A 38 5.02 7.75 -0.47
CA PHE A 38 6.06 6.72 -0.56
C PHE A 38 6.13 6.07 -1.93
N PHE A 39 4.98 5.82 -2.57
CA PHE A 39 4.91 5.27 -3.92
C PHE A 39 5.66 6.15 -4.93
N ASN A 40 5.41 7.46 -4.88
CA ASN A 40 6.06 8.44 -5.76
C ASN A 40 7.57 8.52 -5.52
N LYS A 41 8.02 8.24 -4.30
CA LYS A 41 9.44 8.12 -3.94
C LYS A 41 10.04 6.75 -4.27
N LYS A 42 9.28 5.85 -4.91
CA LYS A 42 9.64 4.45 -5.20
C LYS A 42 9.97 3.62 -3.94
N GLN A 43 9.54 4.09 -2.77
CA GLN A 43 9.64 3.37 -1.50
C GLN A 43 8.44 2.43 -1.37
N TYR A 44 8.41 1.42 -2.24
CA TYR A 44 7.23 0.57 -2.41
C TYR A 44 6.91 -0.26 -1.16
N ALA A 45 7.91 -0.65 -0.36
CA ALA A 45 7.68 -1.38 0.90
C ALA A 45 6.85 -0.56 1.90
N PHE A 46 7.26 0.68 2.20
CA PHE A 46 6.49 1.59 3.07
C PHE A 46 5.15 1.97 2.47
N SER A 47 5.09 2.13 1.14
CA SER A 47 3.87 2.40 0.41
C SER A 47 2.82 1.30 0.64
N ILE A 48 3.20 0.03 0.46
CA ILE A 48 2.33 -1.13 0.69
C ILE A 48 1.81 -1.14 2.13
N GLN A 49 2.67 -0.93 3.12
CA GLN A 49 2.24 -0.89 4.52
C GLN A 49 1.24 0.23 4.81
N CYS A 50 1.47 1.42 4.25
CA CYS A 50 0.52 2.53 4.39
C CYS A 50 -0.83 2.20 3.77
N PHE A 51 -0.85 1.56 2.59
CA PHE A 51 -2.10 1.14 1.97
C PHE A 51 -2.79 0.02 2.76
N GLN A 52 -2.03 -0.93 3.31
CA GLN A 52 -2.58 -1.95 4.22
C GLN A 52 -3.28 -1.31 5.41
N ARG A 53 -2.64 -0.34 6.09
CA ARG A 53 -3.27 0.41 7.19
C ARG A 53 -4.52 1.18 6.73
N SER A 54 -4.47 1.78 5.53
CA SER A 54 -5.62 2.47 4.93
C SER A 54 -6.82 1.55 4.73
N VAL A 55 -6.63 0.36 4.16
CA VAL A 55 -7.71 -0.60 3.92
C VAL A 55 -8.16 -1.34 5.19
N THR A 56 -7.31 -1.44 6.21
CA THR A 56 -7.73 -1.91 7.54
C THR A 56 -8.69 -0.93 8.20
N ILE A 57 -8.46 0.38 8.05
CA ILE A 57 -9.34 1.42 8.62
C ILE A 57 -10.63 1.56 7.79
N ASP A 58 -10.51 1.59 6.46
CA ASP A 58 -11.65 1.64 5.56
C ASP A 58 -11.50 0.56 4.47
N PRO A 59 -12.15 -0.60 4.67
CA PRO A 59 -12.15 -1.69 3.70
C PRO A 59 -12.84 -1.36 2.38
N LYS A 60 -13.50 -0.19 2.25
CA LYS A 60 -14.15 0.26 1.01
C LYS A 60 -13.29 1.20 0.19
N ASN A 61 -12.06 1.50 0.64
CA ASN A 61 -11.14 2.37 -0.11
C ASN A 61 -10.51 1.61 -1.29
N TYR A 62 -11.25 1.48 -2.39
CA TYR A 62 -10.79 0.83 -3.62
C TYR A 62 -9.54 1.51 -4.20
N ASN A 63 -9.38 2.82 -4.04
CA ASN A 63 -8.18 3.55 -4.48
C ASN A 63 -6.92 3.04 -3.76
N ALA A 64 -7.02 2.74 -2.46
CA ALA A 64 -5.90 2.15 -1.72
C ALA A 64 -5.56 0.75 -2.23
N PHE A 65 -6.55 -0.10 -2.50
CA PHE A 65 -6.32 -1.42 -3.10
C PHE A 65 -5.65 -1.35 -4.47
N GLN A 66 -6.12 -0.44 -5.34
CA GLN A 66 -5.56 -0.25 -6.67
C GLN A 66 -4.09 0.14 -6.64
N VAL A 67 -3.73 1.15 -5.85
CA VAL A 67 -2.35 1.64 -5.78
C VAL A 67 -1.46 0.65 -5.00
N MET A 68 -2.02 -0.06 -4.01
CA MET A 68 -1.33 -1.17 -3.35
C MET A 68 -0.95 -2.27 -4.35
N ALA A 69 -1.85 -2.64 -5.26
CA ALA A 69 -1.55 -3.62 -6.28
C ALA A 69 -0.38 -3.19 -7.18
N ARG A 70 -0.38 -1.94 -7.63
CA ARG A 70 0.73 -1.37 -8.43
C ARG A 70 2.05 -1.38 -7.65
N ALA A 71 2.01 -1.06 -6.36
CA ALA A 71 3.18 -1.11 -5.50
C ALA A 71 3.70 -2.55 -5.33
N CYS A 72 2.80 -3.53 -5.17
CA CYS A 72 3.13 -4.95 -5.11
C CYS A 72 3.77 -5.45 -6.41
N ILE A 73 3.26 -5.05 -7.59
CA ILE A 73 3.88 -5.36 -8.89
C ILE A 73 5.31 -4.82 -8.95
N ALA A 74 5.54 -3.58 -8.49
CA ALA A 74 6.85 -2.94 -8.52
C ALA A 74 7.91 -3.64 -7.64
N VAL A 75 7.49 -4.40 -6.61
CA VAL A 75 8.36 -5.24 -5.78
C VAL A 75 8.29 -6.72 -6.13
N ASN A 76 7.75 -7.06 -7.30
CA ASN A 76 7.60 -8.44 -7.79
C ASN A 76 6.76 -9.35 -6.89
N ARG A 77 5.84 -8.79 -6.09
CA ARG A 77 4.86 -9.52 -5.26
C ARG A 77 3.55 -9.66 -6.03
N ARG A 78 3.57 -10.47 -7.10
CA ARG A 78 2.46 -10.58 -8.05
C ARG A 78 1.19 -11.14 -7.41
N GLU A 79 1.33 -12.11 -6.52
CA GLU A 79 0.23 -12.78 -5.82
C GLU A 79 -0.56 -11.79 -4.96
N ASP A 80 0.16 -10.95 -4.21
CA ASP A 80 -0.45 -9.90 -3.38
C ASP A 80 -1.12 -8.82 -4.22
N ALA A 81 -0.53 -8.49 -5.38
CA ALA A 81 -1.16 -7.56 -6.33
C ALA A 81 -2.49 -8.11 -6.86
N ILE A 82 -2.55 -9.40 -7.19
CA ILE A 82 -3.79 -10.06 -7.63
C ILE A 82 -4.85 -10.03 -6.53
N VAL A 83 -4.47 -10.31 -5.28
CA VAL A 83 -5.41 -10.24 -4.13
C VAL A 83 -5.96 -8.82 -3.97
N ALA A 84 -5.09 -7.81 -4.01
CA ALA A 84 -5.48 -6.41 -3.91
C ALA A 84 -6.43 -5.99 -5.05
N LEU A 85 -6.13 -6.37 -6.30
CA LEU A 85 -6.98 -6.06 -7.45
C LEU A 85 -8.34 -6.74 -7.37
N LYS A 86 -8.40 -7.99 -6.90
CA LYS A 86 -9.68 -8.69 -6.68
C LYS A 86 -10.57 -7.93 -5.70
N GLN A 87 -10.00 -7.38 -4.63
CA GLN A 87 -10.76 -6.55 -3.69
C GLN A 87 -11.19 -5.23 -4.33
N SER A 88 -10.31 -4.56 -5.08
CA SER A 88 -10.65 -3.32 -5.78
C SER A 88 -11.80 -3.50 -6.79
N VAL A 89 -11.74 -4.57 -7.60
CA VAL A 89 -12.80 -4.92 -8.57
C VAL A 89 -14.11 -5.23 -7.87
N LYS A 90 -14.08 -5.94 -6.73
CA LYS A 90 -15.27 -6.23 -5.92
C LYS A 90 -15.94 -4.97 -5.37
N LEU A 91 -15.18 -3.89 -5.19
CA LEU A 91 -15.66 -2.59 -4.70
C LEU A 91 -16.08 -1.64 -5.83
N ASP A 92 -16.41 -2.17 -7.01
CA ASP A 92 -16.84 -1.43 -8.21
C ASP A 92 -15.79 -0.46 -8.77
N ASN A 93 -14.51 -0.86 -8.81
CA ASN A 93 -13.52 -0.22 -9.68
C ASN A 93 -13.38 -0.99 -11.02
N PRO A 94 -14.20 -0.70 -12.04
CA PRO A 94 -14.16 -1.38 -13.34
C PRO A 94 -12.89 -1.05 -14.15
N SER A 95 -11.98 -0.19 -13.69
CA SER A 95 -10.68 -0.03 -14.36
C SER A 95 -9.68 -1.12 -13.98
N ASP A 96 -9.89 -1.82 -12.87
CA ASP A 96 -8.91 -2.76 -12.33
C ASP A 96 -9.07 -4.19 -12.87
N TRP A 97 -10.18 -4.52 -13.53
CA TRP A 97 -10.37 -5.84 -14.14
C TRP A 97 -9.35 -6.11 -15.26
N GLN A 98 -8.96 -5.07 -16.02
CA GLN A 98 -7.97 -5.20 -17.11
C GLN A 98 -6.61 -5.59 -16.57
N LEU A 99 -6.14 -4.88 -15.54
CA LEU A 99 -4.86 -5.16 -14.88
C LEU A 99 -4.88 -6.54 -14.19
N LEU A 100 -6.02 -6.92 -13.60
CA LEU A 100 -6.20 -8.25 -13.03
C LEU A 100 -6.07 -9.35 -14.09
N VAL A 101 -6.75 -9.20 -15.24
CA VAL A 101 -6.69 -10.17 -16.35
C VAL A 101 -5.27 -10.28 -16.89
N GLU A 102 -4.57 -9.16 -17.10
CA GLU A 102 -3.17 -9.16 -17.54
C GLU A 102 -2.27 -9.92 -16.56
N LEU A 103 -2.39 -9.66 -15.26
CA LEU A 103 -1.59 -10.33 -14.24
C LEU A 103 -1.92 -11.83 -14.12
N THR A 104 -3.15 -12.24 -14.36
CA THR A 104 -3.52 -13.68 -14.36
C THR A 104 -3.26 -14.39 -15.68
N GLY A 105 -3.21 -13.64 -16.80
CA GLY A 105 -3.14 -14.17 -18.16
C GLY A 105 -1.72 -14.45 -18.67
N GLN A 106 -0.69 -13.80 -18.14
CA GLN A 106 0.71 -14.07 -18.51
C GLN A 106 1.29 -15.35 -17.87
N ASN A 107 0.47 -16.19 -17.23
CA ASN A 107 0.91 -17.45 -16.61
C ASN A 107 0.83 -18.65 -17.58
N LYS A 108 1.09 -18.44 -18.88
CA LYS A 108 1.16 -19.48 -19.91
C LYS A 108 2.57 -19.65 -20.45
#